data_AF-A0A6G8IK38-F1
#
_entry.id   AF-A0A6G8IK38-F1
#
_cell.length_a   1.000
_cell.length_b   1.000
_cell.length_c   1.000
_cell.angle_alpha   90.00
_cell.angle_beta   90.00
_cell.angle_gamma   90.00
#
_symmetry.space_group_name_H-M   'P 1'
#
loop_
_entity.id
_entity.type
_entity.pdbx_description
1 polymer ?
#
loop_
_entity_poly.entity_id
_entity_poly.type
_entity_poly.pdbx_seq_one_letter_code
_entity_poly.pdbx_strand_id
1 'polypeptide(L)'
;MKSQFVIAALLFASASVFAGDAARQAAAEVTPLKDGGALYLFKDGKMAKEDRFGRAEYLRAGATLLTASDKQVPVTSNEVARLSYLLSKGHSNH
;
A
#
# COMPACT_ATOMS: atom_id res chain seq x y z
N MET A 1 27.53 28.80 21.67
CA MET A 1 26.55 29.11 20.61
C MET A 1 26.03 27.77 20.07
N LYS A 2 24.70 27.57 20.02
CA LYS A 2 24.05 26.29 19.72
C LYS A 2 24.36 25.84 18.29
N SER A 3 24.95 24.66 18.11
CA SER A 3 25.12 24.02 16.80
C SER A 3 23.77 23.45 16.35
N GLN A 4 23.24 23.94 15.23
CA GLN A 4 22.01 23.45 14.63
C GLN A 4 22.37 22.33 13.64
N PHE A 5 22.19 21.08 14.03
CA PHE A 5 22.23 19.95 13.11
C PHE A 5 20.91 19.90 12.34
N VAL A 6 20.90 20.38 11.10
CA VAL A 6 19.78 20.16 10.17
C VAL A 6 19.98 18.79 9.55
N ILE A 7 19.27 17.78 10.08
CA ILE A 7 19.19 16.45 9.47
C ILE A 7 18.11 16.54 8.39
N ALA A 8 18.52 16.74 7.13
CA ALA A 8 17.65 16.57 5.98
C ALA A 8 17.43 15.06 5.78
N ALA A 9 16.29 14.54 6.26
CA ALA A 9 15.88 13.18 5.96
C ALA A 9 15.50 13.08 4.48
N LEU A 10 16.42 12.63 3.63
CA LEU A 10 16.07 12.16 2.29
C LEU A 10 15.21 10.90 2.45
N LEU A 11 13.90 11.06 2.29
CA LEU A 11 13.01 9.92 2.10
C LEU A 11 13.34 9.31 0.74
N PHE A 12 14.08 8.21 0.74
CA PHE A 12 14.19 7.33 -0.42
C PHE A 12 12.80 6.78 -0.72
N ALA A 13 12.03 7.47 -1.56
CA ALA A 13 10.88 6.88 -2.20
C ALA A 13 11.41 5.88 -3.23
N SER A 14 11.58 4.62 -2.81
CA SER A 14 11.69 3.50 -3.73
C SER A 14 10.36 3.41 -4.48
N ALA A 15 10.22 4.19 -5.55
CA ALA A 15 9.09 4.14 -6.48
C ALA A 15 9.12 2.78 -7.16
N SER A 16 8.56 1.79 -6.49
CA SER A 16 8.43 0.47 -7.05
C SER A 16 7.36 0.57 -8.14
N VAL A 17 7.71 0.12 -9.34
CA VAL A 17 6.86 0.12 -10.54
C VAL A 17 5.80 -0.98 -10.36
N PHE A 18 4.84 -0.79 -9.43
CA PHE A 18 3.70 -1.72 -9.37
C PHE A 18 2.67 -1.31 -10.42
N ALA A 19 2.15 -2.28 -11.17
CA ALA A 19 1.29 -2.10 -12.35
C ALA A 19 -0.16 -1.62 -12.05
N GLY A 20 -0.42 -1.06 -10.88
CA GLY A 20 -1.76 -0.71 -10.40
C GLY A 20 -2.12 0.77 -10.50
N ASP A 21 -1.99 1.42 -11.66
CA ASP A 21 -2.28 2.86 -11.80
C ASP A 21 -3.71 3.21 -11.31
N ALA A 22 -4.72 2.46 -11.78
CA ALA A 22 -6.11 2.62 -11.34
C ALA A 22 -6.30 2.33 -9.83
N ALA A 23 -5.59 1.34 -9.28
CA ALA A 23 -5.68 1.01 -7.85
C ALA A 23 -5.07 2.12 -6.98
N ARG A 24 -3.92 2.68 -7.40
CA ARG A 24 -3.27 3.82 -6.74
C ARG A 24 -4.12 5.08 -6.79
N GLN A 25 -4.71 5.39 -7.94
CA GLN A 25 -5.59 6.55 -8.10
C GLN A 25 -6.84 6.47 -7.21
N ALA A 26 -7.36 5.26 -7.00
CA ALA A 26 -8.52 5.02 -6.15
C ALA A 26 -8.19 5.06 -4.65
N ALA A 27 -6.93 4.86 -4.28
CA ALA A 27 -6.49 4.88 -2.89
C ALA A 27 -6.30 6.30 -2.36
N ALA A 28 -6.50 6.46 -1.06
CA ALA A 28 -6.05 7.62 -0.30
C ALA A 28 -4.57 7.46 0.10
N GLU A 29 -4.17 6.24 0.44
CA GLU A 29 -2.78 5.89 0.77
C GLU A 29 -2.44 4.48 0.26
N VAL A 30 -1.19 4.31 -0.16
CA VAL A 30 -0.62 3.00 -0.48
C VAL A 30 0.63 2.80 0.37
N THR A 31 0.58 1.85 1.30
CA THR A 31 1.66 1.60 2.26
C THR A 31 2.40 0.31 1.89
N PRO A 32 3.72 0.34 1.65
CA PRO A 32 4.49 -0.88 1.38
C PRO A 32 4.56 -1.77 2.62
N LEU A 33 4.45 -3.08 2.41
CA LEU A 33 4.47 -4.09 3.46
C LEU A 33 5.80 -4.84 3.51
N LYS A 34 6.11 -5.41 4.69
CA LYS A 34 7.37 -6.13 4.95
C LYS A 34 7.50 -7.42 4.12
N ASP A 35 6.39 -8.01 3.69
CA ASP A 35 6.35 -9.18 2.82
C ASP A 35 6.56 -8.86 1.32
N GLY A 36 6.79 -7.58 1.00
CA GLY A 36 6.98 -7.09 -0.37
C GLY A 36 5.68 -6.74 -1.09
N GLY A 37 4.52 -6.92 -0.44
CA GLY A 37 3.23 -6.45 -0.95
C GLY A 37 2.95 -4.99 -0.62
N ALA A 38 1.69 -4.59 -0.80
CA ALA A 38 1.21 -3.25 -0.48
C ALA A 38 -0.18 -3.29 0.17
N LEU A 39 -0.41 -2.43 1.15
CA LEU A 39 -1.73 -2.15 1.72
C LEU A 39 -2.29 -0.90 1.04
N TYR A 40 -3.48 -1.03 0.48
CA TYR A 40 -4.26 0.07 -0.08
C TYR A 40 -5.30 0.51 0.94
N LEU A 41 -5.24 1.77 1.38
CA LEU A 41 -6.30 2.43 2.13
C LEU A 41 -7.11 3.29 1.16
N PHE A 42 -8.36 2.95 0.95
CA PHE A 42 -9.27 3.68 0.07
C PHE A 42 -9.84 4.93 0.76
N LYS A 43 -10.37 5.85 -0.05
CA LYS A 43 -10.94 7.13 0.41
C LYS A 43 -12.14 6.97 1.37
N ASP A 44 -12.79 5.81 1.36
CA ASP A 44 -13.87 5.44 2.27
C ASP A 44 -13.36 4.76 3.57
N GLY A 45 -12.04 4.71 3.77
CA GLY A 45 -11.40 4.11 4.94
C GLY A 45 -11.24 2.59 4.87
N LYS A 46 -11.68 1.95 3.78
CA LYS A 46 -11.57 0.50 3.62
C LYS A 46 -10.21 0.07 3.07
N MET A 47 -9.83 -1.16 3.34
CA MET A 47 -8.49 -1.69 3.10
C MET A 47 -8.51 -2.88 2.14
N ALA A 48 -7.49 -2.97 1.29
CA ALA A 48 -7.19 -4.16 0.51
C ALA A 48 -5.68 -4.39 0.42
N LYS A 49 -5.26 -5.64 0.24
CA LYS A 49 -3.85 -6.01 0.17
C LYS A 49 -3.49 -6.53 -1.22
N GLU A 50 -2.38 -6.04 -1.75
CA GLU A 50 -1.69 -6.60 -2.93
C GLU A 50 -0.50 -7.42 -2.44
N ASP A 51 -0.31 -8.62 -2.98
CA ASP A 51 0.87 -9.44 -2.72
C ASP A 51 2.10 -8.92 -3.48
N ARG A 52 3.27 -9.47 -3.16
CA ARG A 52 4.54 -9.11 -3.80
C ARG A 52 4.60 -9.35 -5.32
N PHE A 53 3.61 -10.04 -5.89
CA PHE A 53 3.52 -10.36 -7.31
C PHE A 53 2.49 -9.50 -8.05
N GLY A 54 1.92 -8.49 -7.38
CA GLY A 54 0.95 -7.59 -8.00
C GLY A 54 -0.48 -8.12 -8.03
N ARG A 55 -0.82 -9.09 -7.19
CA ARG A 55 -2.15 -9.72 -7.16
C ARG A 55 -2.91 -9.30 -5.92
N ALA A 56 -4.22 -9.11 -6.03
CA ALA A 56 -5.06 -8.90 -4.85
C ALA A 56 -5.02 -10.15 -3.96
N GLU A 57 -4.65 -9.96 -2.69
CA GLU A 57 -4.55 -11.01 -1.68
C GLU A 57 -5.66 -10.81 -0.63
N TYR A 58 -6.27 -11.92 -0.20
CA TYR A 58 -7.28 -11.88 0.85
C TYR A 58 -6.70 -11.30 2.13
N LEU A 59 -7.36 -10.28 2.67
CA LEU A 59 -6.95 -9.64 3.91
C LEU A 59 -7.91 -10.03 5.04
N ARG A 60 -7.42 -10.74 6.06
CA ARG A 60 -8.25 -11.17 7.19
C ARG A 60 -8.51 -10.00 8.14
N ALA A 61 -9.78 -9.62 8.33
CA ALA A 61 -10.15 -8.63 9.34
C ALA A 61 -9.73 -9.07 10.75
N GLY A 62 -9.19 -8.14 11.54
CA GLY A 62 -8.61 -8.40 12.85
C GLY A 62 -7.16 -8.91 12.84
N ALA A 63 -6.55 -9.12 11.66
CA ALA A 63 -5.12 -9.35 11.56
C ALA A 63 -4.32 -8.04 11.75
N THR A 64 -3.02 -8.17 12.00
CA THR A 64 -2.08 -7.05 12.03
C THR A 64 -1.03 -7.25 10.95
N LEU A 65 -0.80 -6.23 10.12
CA LEU A 65 0.26 -6.22 9.12
C LEU A 65 1.49 -5.46 9.62
N LEU A 66 2.66 -5.82 9.10
CA LEU A 66 3.89 -5.07 9.27
C LEU A 66 4.20 -4.30 7.99
N THR A 67 4.30 -2.98 8.11
CA THR A 67 4.80 -2.13 7.03
C THR A 67 6.29 -2.36 6.79
N ALA A 68 6.79 -1.95 5.64
CA ALA A 68 8.23 -1.96 5.36
C ALA A 68 9.04 -1.08 6.34
N SER A 69 8.38 -0.16 7.06
CA SER A 69 8.96 0.68 8.13
C SER A 69 8.80 0.09 9.53
N ASP A 70 8.49 -1.20 9.66
CA ASP A 70 8.23 -1.93 10.91
C ASP A 70 7.06 -1.40 11.76
N LYS A 71 6.25 -0.49 11.23
CA LYS A 71 4.98 -0.09 11.86
C LYS A 71 3.94 -1.19 11.72
N GLN A 72 3.13 -1.37 12.76
CA GLN A 72 1.99 -2.27 12.77
C GLN A 72 0.72 -1.56 12.30
N VAL A 73 -0.05 -2.22 11.43
CA VAL A 73 -1.35 -1.72 10.95
C VAL A 73 -2.44 -2.75 11.24
N PRO A 74 -3.46 -2.42 12.06
CA PRO A 74 -4.59 -3.31 12.29
C PRO A 74 -5.50 -3.31 11.06
N VAL A 75 -5.90 -4.50 10.63
CA VAL A 75 -6.83 -4.69 9.52
C VAL A 75 -8.27 -4.55 10.03
N THR A 76 -9.02 -3.62 9.45
CA THR A 76 -10.43 -3.40 9.78
C THR A 76 -11.40 -3.87 8.70
N SER A 77 -10.93 -4.11 7.48
CA SER A 77 -11.78 -4.43 6.33
C SER A 77 -11.02 -5.22 5.27
N ASN A 78 -11.75 -5.74 4.29
CA ASN A 78 -11.21 -6.56 3.21
C ASN A 78 -11.92 -6.28 1.89
N GLU A 79 -11.28 -5.46 1.06
CA GLU A 79 -11.78 -5.06 -0.26
C GLU A 79 -11.00 -5.77 -1.39
N VAL A 80 -10.67 -7.05 -1.20
CA VAL A 80 -9.92 -7.87 -2.17
C VAL A 80 -10.57 -7.89 -3.56
N ALA A 81 -11.90 -7.94 -3.64
CA ALA A 81 -12.63 -7.92 -4.92
C ALA A 81 -12.49 -6.58 -5.64
N ARG A 82 -12.60 -5.46 -4.90
CA ARG A 82 -12.39 -4.10 -5.43
C ARG A 82 -10.97 -3.94 -5.95
N LEU A 83 -9.98 -4.36 -5.18
CA LEU A 83 -8.58 -4.29 -5.58
C LEU A 83 -8.32 -5.16 -6.82
N SER A 84 -8.84 -6.39 -6.87
CA SER A 84 -8.73 -7.27 -8.04
C SER A 84 -9.28 -6.61 -9.30
N TYR A 85 -10.47 -5.99 -9.22
CA TYR A 85 -11.03 -5.21 -10.31
C TYR A 85 -10.13 -4.05 -10.74
N LEU A 86 -9.62 -3.26 -9.80
CA LEU A 86 -8.77 -2.11 -10.11
C LEU A 86 -7.41 -2.51 -10.74
N LEU A 87 -6.80 -3.58 -10.26
CA LEU A 87 -5.56 -4.12 -10.84
C LEU A 87 -5.79 -4.61 -12.27
N SER A 88 -6.90 -5.32 -12.53
CA SER A 88 -7.26 -5.74 -13.89
C SER A 88 -7.51 -4.54 -14.82
N LYS A 89 -8.19 -3.49 -14.34
CA LYS A 89 -8.43 -2.23 -15.09
C LYS A 89 -7.14 -1.51 -15.44
N GLY A 90 -6.15 -1.50 -14.54
CA GLY A 90 -4.82 -0.95 -14.82
C GLY A 90 -4.12 -1.71 -15.95
N HIS A 91 -4.25 -3.03 -15.99
CA HIS A 91 -3.65 -3.87 -17.02
C HIS A 91 -4.35 -3.79 -18.39
N SER A 92 -5.67 -3.55 -18.43
CA SER A 92 -6.45 -3.51 -19.68
C SER A 92 -6.40 -2.15 -20.40
N ASN A 93 -5.85 -1.10 -19.80
CA ASN A 93 -5.81 0.26 -20.36
C ASN A 93 -4.54 0.52 -21.22
N HIS A 94 -3.98 -0.50 -21.86
CA HIS A 94 -2.75 -0.40 -22.66
C HIS A 94 -3.00 -0.40 -24.17
#